data_AF-A0A938S729-F1
#
_entry.id   AF-A0A938S729-F1
#
_cell.length_a   1.000
_cell.length_b   1.000
_cell.length_c   1.000
_cell.angle_alpha   90.00
_cell.angle_beta   90.00
_cell.angle_gamma   90.00
#
_symmetry.space_group_name_H-M   'P 1'
#
loop_
_entity.id
_entity.type
_entity.pdbx_description
1 polymer ?
#
loop_
_entity_poly.entity_id
_entity_poly.type
_entity_poly.pdbx_seq_one_letter_code
_entity_poly.pdbx_strand_id
1 'polypeptide(L)'
;MSADGTGKRFRMGKPYRLIINDDGGRGYWNWVAPLTADQYLDALFKPQIEGKPVDALFWCGLQNPSGTANYNTRAGEVRGSRFPLFETVGEWALATTLRGMIAQGQDPLTLICDRGHALGKDVWLSFRFNDHHHVRTKRQNSKSSQLYEDR
;
A
#
# COMPACT_ATOMS: atom_id res chain seq x y z
N MET A 1 38.09 1.75 18.62
CA MET A 1 38.61 0.47 18.13
C MET A 1 38.14 0.30 16.70
N SER A 2 39.09 0.09 15.80
CA SER A 2 38.97 0.00 14.35
C SER A 2 38.37 -1.33 13.90
N ALA A 3 37.49 -1.29 12.90
CA ALA A 3 37.13 -2.41 12.05
C ALA A 3 37.53 -2.09 10.59
N ASP A 4 38.61 -2.74 10.18
CA ASP A 4 39.00 -3.18 8.84
C ASP A 4 38.17 -2.78 7.59
N GLY A 5 38.72 -1.85 6.81
CA GLY A 5 39.44 -2.16 5.56
C GLY A 5 38.78 -2.92 4.38
N THR A 6 37.64 -3.59 4.50
CA THR A 6 36.98 -4.30 3.37
C THR A 6 35.45 -4.17 3.32
N GLY A 7 34.86 -3.43 4.26
CA GLY A 7 33.41 -3.34 4.40
C GLY A 7 32.75 -2.70 3.18
N LYS A 8 32.07 -3.52 2.35
CA LYS A 8 31.04 -3.05 1.42
C LYS A 8 30.21 -2.00 2.16
N ARG A 9 30.29 -0.74 1.72
CA ARG A 9 29.34 0.29 2.13
C ARG A 9 27.96 -0.28 1.81
N PHE A 10 27.22 -0.70 2.83
CA PHE A 10 25.82 -1.04 2.63
C PHE A 10 25.21 0.20 2.00
N ARG A 11 24.63 0.02 0.81
CA ARG A 11 24.04 1.10 0.01
C ARG A 11 22.87 1.80 0.76
N MET A 12 22.49 1.22 1.89
CA MET A 12 21.49 1.62 2.86
C MET A 12 22.25 1.93 4.16
N GLY A 13 22.00 3.07 4.81
CA GLY A 13 22.79 3.58 5.94
C GLY A 13 22.87 2.69 7.20
N LYS A 14 22.18 1.54 7.20
CA LYS A 14 22.26 0.47 8.20
C LYS A 14 21.84 -0.88 7.58
N PRO A 15 22.31 -2.02 8.09
CA PRO A 15 21.75 -3.33 7.74
C PRO A 15 20.32 -3.48 8.31
N TYR A 16 19.43 -4.15 7.58
CA TYR A 16 18.08 -4.49 8.05
C TYR A 16 18.04 -5.88 8.66
N ARG A 17 17.39 -6.05 9.81
CA ARG A 17 17.13 -7.36 10.43
C ARG A 17 15.97 -8.08 9.75
N LEU A 18 14.82 -7.40 9.66
CA LEU A 18 13.66 -7.87 8.94
C LEU A 18 13.06 -6.74 8.10
N ILE A 19 12.63 -7.14 6.90
CA ILE A 19 11.85 -6.34 5.98
C ILE A 19 10.48 -7.00 5.88
N ILE A 20 9.41 -6.24 6.05
CA ILE A 20 8.06 -6.71 5.75
C ILE A 20 7.59 -6.05 4.47
N ASN A 21 7.12 -6.86 3.51
CA ASN A 21 6.35 -6.37 2.38
C ASN A 21 4.86 -6.51 2.71
N ASP A 22 4.20 -5.37 2.95
CA ASP A 22 2.75 -5.29 3.08
C ASP A 22 2.13 -5.19 1.68
N ASP A 23 1.16 -6.03 1.41
CA ASP A 23 0.61 -6.25 0.07
C ASP A 23 -0.34 -5.14 -0.41
N GLY A 24 -0.66 -4.17 0.47
CA GLY A 24 -1.49 -2.99 0.20
C GLY A 24 -2.96 -3.16 0.53
N GLY A 25 -3.43 -4.37 0.82
CA GLY A 25 -4.84 -4.68 1.12
C GLY A 25 -5.15 -4.72 2.61
N ARG A 26 -4.21 -5.23 3.41
CA ARG A 26 -4.44 -5.56 4.83
C ARG A 26 -4.98 -4.40 5.66
N GLY A 27 -4.47 -3.19 5.46
CA GLY A 27 -4.91 -2.01 6.23
C GLY A 27 -6.41 -1.70 6.11
N TYR A 28 -7.08 -2.16 5.05
CA TYR A 28 -8.46 -1.79 4.73
C TYR A 28 -9.52 -2.79 5.20
N TRP A 29 -9.14 -4.03 5.55
CA TRP A 29 -10.10 -5.11 5.80
C TRP A 29 -10.18 -5.57 7.26
N ASN A 30 -9.39 -4.98 8.15
CA ASN A 30 -9.34 -5.38 9.56
C ASN A 30 -10.42 -4.74 10.44
N TRP A 31 -11.22 -3.82 9.90
CA TRP A 31 -12.25 -3.06 10.64
C TRP A 31 -13.49 -2.86 9.78
N VAL A 32 -14.60 -2.43 10.41
CA VAL A 32 -15.82 -2.01 9.70
C VAL A 32 -15.56 -0.67 9.02
N ALA A 33 -15.75 -0.62 7.70
CA ALA A 33 -15.56 0.59 6.91
C ALA A 33 -16.69 1.63 7.09
N PRO A 34 -16.41 2.93 6.89
CA PRO A 34 -15.09 3.51 6.58
C PRO A 34 -14.19 3.55 7.82
N LEU A 35 -12.90 3.26 7.63
CA LEU A 35 -11.91 3.41 8.71
C LEU A 35 -11.50 4.89 8.87
N THR A 36 -11.16 5.26 10.09
CA THR A 36 -10.36 6.47 10.35
C THR A 36 -8.90 6.24 9.96
N ALA A 37 -8.14 7.31 9.75
CA ALA A 37 -6.69 7.23 9.52
C ALA A 37 -5.95 6.45 10.62
N ASP A 38 -6.34 6.64 11.89
CA ASP A 38 -5.75 5.92 13.02
C ASP A 38 -6.06 4.42 12.97
N GLN A 39 -7.31 4.03 12.66
CA GLN A 39 -7.67 2.62 12.51
C GLN A 39 -6.90 1.96 11.36
N TYR A 40 -6.72 2.69 10.25
CA TYR A 40 -5.93 2.24 9.10
C TYR A 40 -4.46 2.03 9.46
N LEU A 41 -3.84 3.01 10.14
CA LEU A 41 -2.44 2.92 10.58
C LEU A 41 -2.25 1.84 11.65
N ASP A 42 -3.17 1.70 12.59
CA ASP A 42 -3.15 0.65 13.61
C ASP A 42 -3.19 -0.74 12.98
N ALA A 43 -4.07 -0.94 12.00
CA ALA A 43 -4.17 -2.19 11.24
C ALA A 43 -2.86 -2.54 10.51
N LEU A 44 -2.09 -1.54 10.09
CA LEU A 44 -0.81 -1.73 9.39
C LEU A 44 0.39 -1.85 10.32
N PHE A 45 0.48 -1.08 11.40
CA PHE A 45 1.72 -0.97 12.19
C PHE A 45 1.71 -1.86 13.43
N LYS A 46 0.62 -1.88 14.21
CA LYS A 46 0.54 -2.66 15.46
C LYS A 46 0.81 -4.16 15.26
N PRO A 47 0.16 -4.87 14.31
CA PRO A 47 0.30 -6.32 14.24
C PRO A 47 1.64 -6.78 13.67
N GLN A 48 2.35 -5.96 12.87
CA GLN A 48 3.52 -6.42 12.11
C GLN A 48 4.80 -5.58 12.31
N ILE A 49 4.72 -4.35 12.82
CA ILE A 49 5.89 -3.45 12.95
C ILE A 49 6.19 -3.09 14.40
N GLU A 50 5.20 -2.62 15.16
CA GLU A 50 5.42 -2.10 16.51
C GLU A 50 5.93 -3.18 17.47
N GLY A 51 6.98 -2.86 18.22
CA GLY A 51 7.64 -3.77 19.15
C GLY A 51 8.39 -4.95 18.51
N LYS A 52 8.52 -5.00 17.18
CA LYS A 52 9.09 -6.13 16.44
C LYS A 52 10.45 -5.78 15.83
N PRO A 53 11.31 -6.78 15.53
CA PRO A 53 12.62 -6.57 14.92
C PRO A 53 12.55 -6.23 13.42
N VAL A 54 11.51 -5.50 12.99
CA VAL A 54 11.33 -5.00 11.63
C VAL A 54 11.97 -3.62 11.53
N ASP A 55 12.84 -3.45 10.54
CA ASP A 55 13.57 -2.19 10.32
C ASP A 55 13.07 -1.43 9.09
N ALA A 56 12.41 -2.12 8.16
CA ALA A 56 11.82 -1.52 6.98
C ALA A 56 10.44 -2.11 6.64
N LEU A 57 9.51 -1.24 6.26
CA LEU A 57 8.21 -1.58 5.69
C LEU A 57 8.22 -1.26 4.20
N PHE A 58 7.98 -2.27 3.38
CA PHE A 58 7.74 -2.15 1.95
C PHE A 58 6.23 -2.16 1.76
N TRP A 59 5.62 -0.98 1.65
CA TRP A 59 4.18 -0.84 1.53
C TRP A 59 3.75 -0.80 0.06
N CYS A 60 2.88 -1.73 -0.34
CA CYS A 60 2.42 -1.83 -1.72
C CYS A 60 1.28 -0.84 -2.02
N GLY A 61 1.64 0.38 -2.43
CA GLY A 61 0.69 1.43 -2.77
C GLY A 61 0.07 1.30 -4.17
N LEU A 62 0.64 0.50 -5.06
CA LEU A 62 0.12 0.25 -6.41
C LEU A 62 -0.19 -1.23 -6.56
N GLN A 63 -1.48 -1.59 -6.54
CA GLN A 63 -1.91 -2.96 -6.30
C GLN A 63 -3.00 -3.48 -7.27
N ASN A 64 -3.43 -4.71 -7.01
CA ASN A 64 -4.55 -5.41 -7.62
C ASN A 64 -5.90 -4.70 -7.34
N PRO A 65 -6.84 -4.70 -8.31
CA PRO A 65 -6.60 -5.04 -9.71
C PRO A 65 -5.80 -3.97 -10.42
N SER A 66 -4.88 -4.47 -11.26
CA SER A 66 -4.52 -3.80 -12.49
C SER A 66 -3.83 -2.43 -12.36
N GLY A 67 -2.95 -2.28 -11.37
CA GLY A 67 -2.09 -1.09 -11.29
C GLY A 67 -2.83 0.18 -10.85
N THR A 68 -3.90 0.03 -10.06
CA THR A 68 -4.54 1.17 -9.39
C THR A 68 -3.81 1.51 -8.08
N ALA A 69 -3.79 2.79 -7.74
CA ALA A 69 -3.11 3.33 -6.57
C ALA A 69 -4.04 3.37 -5.36
N ASN A 70 -3.51 3.05 -4.18
CA ASN A 70 -4.13 3.24 -2.86
C ASN A 70 -3.73 4.56 -2.21
N TYR A 71 -3.40 5.55 -3.01
CA TYR A 71 -2.95 6.86 -2.55
C TYR A 71 -3.36 7.89 -3.61
N ASN A 72 -3.29 9.17 -3.25
CA ASN A 72 -3.72 10.27 -4.11
C ASN A 72 -2.73 10.54 -5.26
N THR A 73 -2.69 9.63 -6.24
CA THR A 73 -1.80 9.72 -7.40
C THR A 73 -2.29 10.76 -8.43
N ARG A 74 -1.34 11.34 -9.17
CA ARG A 74 -1.59 12.19 -10.35
C ARG A 74 -1.23 11.51 -11.68
N ALA A 75 -0.59 10.34 -11.63
CA ALA A 75 0.00 9.67 -12.79
C ALA A 75 -0.74 8.38 -13.20
N GLY A 76 -1.92 8.13 -12.62
CA GLY A 76 -2.69 6.92 -12.84
C GLY A 76 -4.04 6.97 -12.15
N GLU A 77 -4.60 5.81 -11.86
CA GLU A 77 -5.96 5.67 -11.33
C GLU A 77 -5.93 5.34 -9.86
N VAL A 78 -6.74 6.04 -9.06
CA VAL A 78 -6.99 5.66 -7.67
C VAL A 78 -7.94 4.47 -7.66
N ARG A 79 -7.67 3.47 -6.82
CA ARG A 79 -8.53 2.29 -6.68
C ARG A 79 -9.97 2.71 -6.32
N GLY A 80 -10.95 2.09 -6.97
CA GLY A 80 -12.35 2.44 -6.76
C GLY A 80 -12.87 3.62 -7.58
N SER A 81 -12.00 4.39 -8.26
CA SER A 81 -12.40 5.63 -8.96
C SER A 81 -13.33 5.42 -10.18
N ARG A 82 -13.26 4.24 -10.81
CA ARG A 82 -14.06 3.90 -12.00
C ARG A 82 -15.33 3.10 -11.72
N PHE A 83 -15.57 2.71 -10.47
CA PHE A 83 -16.68 1.81 -10.12
C PHE A 83 -17.85 2.58 -9.50
N PRO A 84 -19.04 2.58 -10.13
CA PRO A 84 -20.25 3.09 -9.50
C PRO A 84 -20.84 2.11 -8.48
N LEU A 85 -20.50 0.81 -8.59
CA LEU A 85 -20.96 -0.28 -7.74
C LEU A 85 -19.80 -1.25 -7.47
N PHE A 86 -19.82 -1.89 -6.31
CA PHE A 86 -18.80 -2.86 -5.89
C PHE A 86 -19.41 -4.25 -5.76
N GLU A 87 -18.72 -5.26 -6.28
CA GLU A 87 -19.21 -6.66 -6.26
C GLU A 87 -19.02 -7.32 -4.89
N THR A 88 -18.04 -6.88 -4.11
CA THR A 88 -17.75 -7.44 -2.80
C THR A 88 -17.74 -6.36 -1.73
N VAL A 89 -18.10 -6.75 -0.51
CA VAL A 89 -17.99 -5.88 0.67
C VAL A 89 -16.54 -5.44 0.90
N GLY A 90 -15.56 -6.28 0.58
CA GLY A 90 -14.14 -5.96 0.70
C GLY A 90 -13.68 -4.85 -0.25
N GLU A 91 -14.13 -4.86 -1.51
CA GLU A 91 -13.85 -3.78 -2.46
C GLU A 91 -14.57 -2.49 -2.06
N TRP A 92 -15.83 -2.59 -1.65
CA TRP A 92 -16.59 -1.44 -1.14
C TRP A 92 -15.92 -0.81 0.07
N ALA A 93 -15.51 -1.62 1.05
CA ALA A 93 -14.87 -1.17 2.28
C ALA A 93 -13.56 -0.43 2.00
N LEU A 94 -12.72 -1.00 1.14
CA LEU A 94 -11.45 -0.40 0.75
C LEU A 94 -11.68 0.91 0.00
N ALA A 95 -12.50 0.90 -1.05
CA ALA A 95 -12.72 2.09 -1.87
C ALA A 95 -13.39 3.23 -1.09
N THR A 96 -14.35 2.90 -0.22
CA THR A 96 -15.04 3.88 0.64
C THR A 96 -14.07 4.50 1.64
N THR A 97 -13.25 3.68 2.30
CA THR A 97 -12.21 4.16 3.23
C THR A 97 -11.17 5.03 2.52
N LEU A 98 -10.58 4.53 1.43
CA LEU A 98 -9.55 5.23 0.66
C LEU A 98 -10.04 6.58 0.16
N ARG A 99 -11.22 6.63 -0.48
CA ARG A 99 -11.78 7.87 -0.99
C ARG A 99 -12.15 8.84 0.13
N GLY A 100 -12.67 8.33 1.25
CA GLY A 100 -12.97 9.13 2.43
C GLY A 100 -11.74 9.82 3.00
N MET A 101 -10.65 9.07 3.21
CA MET A 101 -9.38 9.61 3.69
C MET A 101 -8.81 10.65 2.72
N ILE A 102 -8.74 10.34 1.41
CA ILE A 102 -8.26 11.30 0.40
C ILE A 102 -9.08 12.59 0.40
N ALA A 103 -10.41 12.49 0.48
CA ALA A 103 -11.31 13.65 0.50
C ALA A 103 -11.10 14.55 1.74
N GLN A 104 -10.61 13.98 2.84
CA GLN A 104 -10.26 14.70 4.07
C GLN A 104 -8.81 15.23 4.07
N GLY A 105 -8.07 15.08 2.95
CA GLY A 105 -6.66 15.46 2.87
C GLY A 105 -5.70 14.47 3.54
N GLN A 106 -6.19 13.29 3.92
CA GLN A 106 -5.44 12.24 4.59
C GLN A 106 -4.93 11.22 3.56
N ASP A 107 -3.85 11.56 2.85
CA ASP A 107 -3.27 10.69 1.83
C ASP A 107 -2.55 9.47 2.47
N PRO A 108 -2.96 8.21 2.16
CA PRO A 108 -2.36 7.02 2.79
C PRO A 108 -0.85 6.90 2.63
N LEU A 109 -0.28 7.29 1.49
CA LEU A 109 1.16 7.27 1.28
C LEU A 109 1.87 8.20 2.27
N THR A 110 1.34 9.41 2.46
CA THR A 110 1.87 10.38 3.42
C THR A 110 1.74 9.85 4.85
N LEU A 111 0.55 9.37 5.23
CA LEU A 111 0.28 8.84 6.58
C LEU A 111 1.22 7.70 6.97
N ILE A 112 1.47 6.76 6.06
CA ILE A 112 2.32 5.59 6.33
C ILE A 112 3.79 6.00 6.45
N CYS A 113 4.27 6.90 5.59
CA CYS A 113 5.61 7.45 5.68
C CYS A 113 5.82 8.15 7.03
N ASP A 114 4.89 9.03 7.42
CA ASP A 114 4.97 9.78 8.68
C ASP A 114 4.96 8.84 9.89
N ARG A 115 4.05 7.86 9.91
CA ARG A 115 3.97 6.87 10.99
C ARG A 115 5.23 5.99 11.06
N GLY A 116 5.75 5.55 9.92
CA GLY A 116 6.97 4.75 9.87
C GLY A 116 8.19 5.51 10.39
N HIS A 117 8.37 6.75 9.94
CA HIS A 117 9.46 7.60 10.41
C HIS A 117 9.35 7.92 11.91
N ALA A 118 8.15 8.17 12.43
CA ALA A 118 7.91 8.36 13.86
C ALA A 118 8.30 7.13 14.70
N LEU A 119 8.25 5.93 14.12
CA LEU A 119 8.67 4.67 14.74
C LEU A 119 10.15 4.31 14.46
N GLY A 120 10.90 5.19 13.79
CA GLY A 120 12.30 4.95 13.40
C GLY A 120 12.46 3.85 12.34
N LYS A 121 11.44 3.64 11.51
CA LYS A 121 11.40 2.61 10.45
C LYS A 121 11.59 3.26 9.09
N ASP A 122 12.28 2.56 8.20
CA ASP A 122 12.40 2.99 6.82
C ASP A 122 11.15 2.53 6.07
N VAL A 123 10.53 3.43 5.30
CA VAL A 123 9.34 3.12 4.51
C VAL A 123 9.71 3.17 3.03
N TRP A 124 9.41 2.08 2.33
CA TRP A 124 9.66 1.92 0.91
C TRP A 124 8.33 1.71 0.19
N LEU A 125 8.12 2.45 -0.89
CA LEU A 125 6.98 2.19 -1.76
C LEU A 125 7.28 0.95 -2.60
N SER A 126 6.48 -0.10 -2.38
CA SER A 126 6.51 -1.34 -3.15
C SER A 126 5.53 -1.22 -4.31
N PHE A 127 5.96 -1.60 -5.50
CA PHE A 127 5.16 -1.50 -6.72
C PHE A 127 5.02 -2.86 -7.39
N ARG A 128 3.78 -3.27 -7.66
CA ARG A 128 3.53 -4.41 -8.53
C ARG A 128 3.56 -3.93 -9.97
N PHE A 129 4.68 -4.17 -10.65
CA PHE A 129 4.89 -3.71 -12.03
C PHE A 129 3.90 -4.30 -13.04
N ASN A 130 3.37 -5.49 -12.77
CA ASN A 130 2.56 -6.23 -13.73
C ASN A 130 1.59 -7.20 -13.03
N ASP A 131 0.76 -6.67 -12.11
CA ASP A 131 -0.25 -7.49 -11.43
C ASP A 131 -1.39 -7.87 -12.38
N HIS A 132 -1.62 -9.17 -12.56
CA HIS A 132 -2.62 -9.76 -13.46
C HIS A 132 -3.76 -10.47 -12.73
N HIS A 133 -3.97 -10.19 -11.44
CA HIS A 133 -5.09 -10.79 -10.75
C HIS A 133 -6.41 -10.32 -11.38
N HIS A 134 -7.32 -11.28 -11.55
CA HIS A 134 -8.69 -11.04 -12.03
C HIS A 134 -8.81 -10.36 -13.40
N VAL A 135 -7.74 -10.29 -14.22
CA VAL A 135 -7.77 -9.69 -15.57
C VAL A 135 -8.73 -10.34 -16.56
N ARG A 136 -9.27 -11.52 -16.23
CA ARG A 136 -10.28 -12.24 -17.03
C ARG A 136 -11.72 -11.98 -16.60
N THR A 137 -11.95 -11.24 -15.53
CA THR A 137 -13.31 -10.85 -15.15
C THR A 137 -13.64 -9.54 -15.88
N LYS A 138 -14.72 -9.56 -16.68
CA LYS A 138 -15.22 -8.41 -17.49
C LYS A 138 -15.54 -7.13 -16.71
N ARG A 139 -15.25 -7.10 -15.41
CA ARG A 139 -15.93 -6.26 -14.43
C ARG A 139 -14.98 -5.46 -13.55
N GLN A 140 -13.67 -5.66 -13.66
CA GLN A 140 -12.68 -4.90 -12.89
C GLN A 140 -12.00 -3.76 -13.66
N ASN A 141 -12.51 -3.43 -14.85
CA ASN A 141 -12.37 -2.21 -15.67
C ASN A 141 -11.30 -1.17 -15.33
N SER A 142 -10.08 -1.63 -15.06
CA SER A 142 -8.88 -0.81 -15.07
C SER A 142 -8.52 -0.52 -16.52
N LYS A 143 -7.73 0.54 -16.73
CA LYS A 143 -7.21 0.81 -18.08
C LYS A 143 -6.49 -0.41 -18.68
N SER A 144 -5.78 -1.21 -17.88
CA SER A 144 -5.10 -2.41 -18.37
C SER A 144 -6.05 -3.56 -18.67
N SER A 145 -7.13 -3.78 -17.91
CA SER A 145 -8.11 -4.83 -18.24
C SER A 145 -8.94 -4.46 -19.49
N GLN A 146 -9.27 -3.18 -19.68
CA GLN A 146 -9.92 -2.69 -20.91
C GLN A 146 -9.05 -2.90 -22.15
N LEU A 147 -7.75 -2.61 -22.05
CA LEU A 147 -6.79 -2.82 -23.14
C LEU A 147 -6.70 -4.26 -23.65
N TYR A 148 -7.08 -5.26 -22.84
CA TYR A 148 -7.14 -6.67 -23.26
C TYR A 148 -8.45 -7.04 -23.93
N GLU A 149 -9.53 -6.29 -23.69
CA GLU A 149 -10.82 -6.50 -24.36
C GLU A 149 -10.89 -5.81 -25.73
N ASP A 150 -10.13 -4.74 -25.93
CA ASP A 150 -10.04 -3.99 -27.20
C ASP A 150 -9.11 -4.64 -28.25
N ARG A 151 -8.54 -5.82 -27.97
CA ARG A 151 -7.63 -6.58 -28.86
C ARG A 151 -8.24 -7.89 -29.31
#